data_AF-A0A8S9KH72-F1
#
_entry.id   AF-A0A8S9KH72-F1
#
_cell.length_a   1.000
_cell.length_b   1.000
_cell.length_c   1.000
_cell.angle_alpha   90.00
_cell.angle_beta   90.00
_cell.angle_gamma   90.00
#
_symmetry.space_group_name_H-M   'P 1'
#
loop_
_entity.id
_entity.type
_entity.pdbx_description
1 polymer ?
#
loop_
_entity_poly.entity_id
_entity_poly.type
_entity_poly.pdbx_seq_one_letter_code
_entity_poly.pdbx_strand_id
1 'polypeptide(L)' 'MMPISEEASGKKRLVVKKLFARQQHEGFGAVVRRSIGRFELRYFDPFLVLDEFSG' A
#
# COMPACT_ATOMS: atom_id res chain seq x y z
N MET A 1 36.04 12.80 3.49
CA MET A 1 34.77 13.48 3.82
C MET A 1 34.12 13.86 2.50
N MET A 2 33.18 13.04 2.00
CA MET A 2 32.48 13.37 0.75
C MET A 2 31.44 14.46 1.03
N PRO A 3 31.28 15.46 0.16
CA PRO A 3 30.13 16.33 0.23
C PRO A 3 28.90 15.49 -0.12
N ILE A 4 27.90 15.56 0.75
CA ILE A 4 26.52 15.14 0.45
C ILE A 4 26.03 15.99 -0.72
N SER A 5 26.31 15.55 -1.94
CA SER A 5 25.71 16.07 -3.16
C SER A 5 24.22 15.75 -3.12
N GLU A 6 23.47 16.70 -2.59
CA GLU A 6 22.32 17.34 -3.22
C GLU A 6 21.97 16.81 -4.63
N GLU A 7 21.41 15.60 -4.69
CA GLU A 7 20.80 15.07 -5.90
C GLU A 7 19.45 14.40 -5.58
N ALA A 8 18.60 15.13 -4.84
CA ALA A 8 17.16 14.91 -4.91
C ALA A 8 16.60 15.57 -6.19
N SER A 9 17.18 15.25 -7.35
CA SER A 9 16.70 15.70 -8.63
C SER A 9 15.33 15.07 -8.91
N GLY A 10 14.26 15.83 -8.62
CA GLY A 10 13.04 16.03 -9.42
C GLY A 10 12.37 14.87 -10.18
N LYS A 11 12.73 13.61 -9.95
CA LYS A 11 12.11 12.46 -10.62
C LYS A 11 10.79 12.16 -9.95
N LYS A 12 9.69 12.51 -10.63
CA LYS A 12 8.34 12.11 -10.22
C LYS A 12 8.28 10.58 -10.16
N ARG A 13 7.84 10.06 -9.02
CA ARG A 13 7.54 8.63 -8.88
C ARG A 13 6.37 8.28 -9.79
N LEU A 14 6.54 7.28 -10.64
CA LEU A 14 5.48 6.77 -11.50
C LEU A 14 4.69 5.69 -10.77
N VAL A 15 3.39 5.61 -11.04
CA VAL A 15 2.55 4.53 -10.53
C VAL A 15 2.86 3.28 -11.35
N VAL A 16 3.49 2.28 -10.73
CA VAL A 16 3.86 1.03 -11.39
C VAL A 16 2.76 -0.03 -11.37
N LYS A 17 1.79 0.09 -10.44
CA LYS A 17 0.68 -0.84 -10.30
C LYS A 17 -0.53 -0.15 -9.67
N LYS A 18 -1.74 -0.44 -10.16
CA LYS A 18 -3.01 -0.05 -9.55
C LYS A 18 -3.79 -1.30 -9.19
N LEU A 19 -4.38 -1.32 -8.02
CA LEU A 19 -5.12 -2.46 -7.48
C LEU A 19 -6.48 -1.96 -6.98
N PHE A 20 -7.52 -2.75 -7.21
CA PHE A 20 -8.84 -2.46 -6.65
C PHE A 20 -8.96 -3.10 -5.27
N ALA A 21 -9.29 -2.29 -4.25
CA ALA A 21 -9.56 -2.80 -2.92
C ALA A 21 -10.87 -3.59 -2.92
N ARG A 22 -10.83 -4.84 -2.45
CA ARG A 22 -11.99 -5.76 -2.48
C ARG A 22 -12.62 -5.87 -1.11
N GLN A 23 -13.94 -5.93 -1.12
CA GLN A 23 -14.74 -6.12 0.07
C GLN A 23 -14.55 -7.51 0.66
N GLN A 24 -14.45 -7.61 1.98
CA GLN A 24 -14.34 -8.87 2.71
C GLN A 24 -14.88 -8.73 4.14
N HIS A 25 -15.34 -9.84 4.71
CA HIS A 25 -15.77 -9.91 6.11
C HIS A 25 -14.56 -10.11 7.03
N GLU A 26 -14.53 -9.36 8.13
CA GLU A 26 -13.47 -9.42 9.14
C GLU A 26 -14.08 -9.30 10.55
N GLY A 27 -13.40 -9.89 11.53
CA GLY A 27 -13.79 -9.81 12.94
C GLY A 27 -15.28 -10.14 13.20
N PHE A 28 -15.95 -9.31 13.99
CA PHE A 28 -17.35 -9.50 14.39
C PHE A 28 -18.33 -8.95 13.33
N GLY A 29 -18.28 -9.50 12.12
CA GLY A 29 -19.17 -9.13 11.02
C GLY A 29 -18.85 -7.80 10.34
N ALA A 30 -17.69 -7.21 10.64
CA ALA A 30 -17.24 -5.99 9.97
C ALA A 30 -16.97 -6.27 8.49
N VAL A 31 -17.19 -5.25 7.66
CA VAL A 31 -16.93 -5.30 6.23
C VAL A 31 -15.85 -4.28 5.91
N VAL A 32 -14.71 -4.74 5.42
CA VAL A 32 -13.56 -3.89 5.05
C VAL A 32 -13.27 -4.01 3.57
N ARG A 33 -12.56 -3.02 2.99
CA ARG A 33 -11.99 -3.10 1.65
C ARG A 33 -10.47 -3.25 1.76
N ARG A 34 -9.95 -4.46 1.48
CA ARG A 34 -8.52 -4.76 1.59
C ARG A 34 -7.76 -4.45 0.30
N SER A 35 -6.64 -3.75 0.44
CA SER A 35 -5.72 -3.43 -0.66
C SER A 35 -4.41 -4.24 -0.59
N ILE A 36 -3.60 -4.06 0.46
CA ILE A 36 -2.40 -4.88 0.77
C ILE A 36 -2.82 -6.07 1.65
N GLY A 37 -2.20 -7.23 1.45
CA GLY A 37 -2.53 -8.48 2.16
C GLY A 37 -3.46 -9.41 1.38
N ARG A 38 -3.72 -9.11 0.10
CA ARG A 38 -4.49 -9.96 -0.83
C ARG A 38 -3.57 -10.77 -1.74
N PHE A 39 -4.12 -11.75 -2.47
CA PHE A 39 -3.33 -12.55 -3.42
C PHE A 39 -2.60 -11.67 -4.46
N GLU A 40 -3.23 -10.59 -4.93
CA GLU A 40 -2.65 -9.69 -5.92
C GLU A 40 -1.51 -8.80 -5.38
N LEU A 41 -1.42 -8.62 -4.05
CA LEU A 41 -0.35 -7.91 -3.35
C LEU A 41 -0.27 -8.39 -1.88
N ARG A 42 0.37 -9.55 -1.67
CA ARG A 42 0.38 -10.25 -0.38
C ARG A 42 1.18 -9.50 0.69
N TYR A 43 2.27 -8.85 0.28
CA TYR A 43 3.16 -8.07 1.12
C TYR A 43 3.71 -6.90 0.30
N PHE A 44 3.88 -5.74 0.93
CA PHE A 44 4.54 -4.60 0.32
C PHE A 44 5.47 -3.95 1.34
N ASP A 45 6.68 -4.52 1.48
CA ASP A 45 7.67 -4.14 2.48
C ASP A 45 7.78 -2.62 2.69
N PRO A 46 7.59 -2.10 3.92
CA PRO A 46 7.39 -2.79 5.21
C PRO A 46 5.92 -3.08 5.61
N PHE A 47 4.98 -2.91 4.69
CA PHE A 47 3.54 -3.00 4.95
C PHE A 47 2.98 -4.41 4.70
N LEU A 48 2.33 -4.97 5.72
CA LEU A 48 1.74 -6.31 5.69
C LEU A 48 0.28 -6.30 5.20
N VAL A 49 -0.54 -5.39 5.69
CA VAL A 49 -1.98 -5.31 5.41
C VAL A 49 -2.41 -3.85 5.37
N LEU A 50 -3.38 -3.52 4.51
CA LEU A 50 -4.04 -2.22 4.49
C LEU A 50 -5.54 -2.39 4.18
N ASP A 51 -6.36 -2.08 5.17
CA ASP A 51 -7.82 -2.13 5.11
C ASP A 51 -8.43 -0.74 5.22
N GLU A 52 -9.42 -0.46 4.38
CA GLU A 52 -10.34 0.66 4.54
C GLU A 52 -11.62 0.17 5.21
N PHE A 53 -12.04 0.86 6.27
CA PHE A 53 -13.28 0.59 6.99
C PHE A 53 -14.12 1.87 7.08
N SER A 54 -15.36 1.81 6.62
CA SER A 54 -16.35 2.89 6.77
C SER A 54 -17.32 2.47 7.85
N GLY A 55 -17.02 2.87 9.09
CA GLY A 55 -17.94 2.78 10.23
C GLY A 55 -18.95 3.91 10.25
#